data_AF-A0A7Y2ES39-F1
#
_entry.id   AF-A0A7Y2ES39-F1
#
_cell.length_a   1.000
_cell.length_b   1.000
_cell.length_c   1.000
_cell.angle_alpha   90.00
_cell.angle_beta   90.00
_cell.angle_gamma   90.00
#
_symmetry.space_group_name_H-M   'P 1'
#
loop_
_entity.id
_entity.type
_entity.pdbx_description
1 polymer ?
#
loop_
_entity_poly.entity_id
_entity_poly.type
_entity_poly.pdbx_seq_one_letter_code
_entity_poly.pdbx_strand_id
1 'polypeptide(L)'
;MLPSIIALGLVVVFAVLITNARTSDPSLSRQRKRAATILIFMIVVQTVHFLEELRTGFHTAFGPVFGQPEMPLPVFVAFNVLCIVIFIAAVPGLISGSKFAFAAAWFLSIAGVLNGVAHPMLALATGGYFPGLFTSTLVFIVGLLLILRLKQASSPFSR
;
A
#
# COMPACT_ATOMS: atom_id res chain seq x y z
N MET A 1 -18.03 -4.50 4.83
CA MET A 1 -16.80 -4.80 5.59
C MET A 1 -16.11 -6.08 5.15
N LEU A 2 -16.84 -7.18 4.93
CA LEU A 2 -16.23 -8.49 4.66
C LEU A 2 -15.33 -8.54 3.39
N PRO A 3 -15.71 -7.97 2.23
CA PRO A 3 -14.86 -8.00 1.03
C PRO A 3 -13.53 -7.27 1.23
N SER A 4 -13.57 -6.12 1.91
CA SER A 4 -12.39 -5.28 2.17
C SER A 4 -11.43 -5.93 3.16
N ILE A 5 -11.95 -6.60 4.20
CA ILE A 5 -11.12 -7.33 5.18
C ILE A 5 -10.42 -8.51 4.52
N ILE A 6 -11.13 -9.27 3.68
CA ILE A 6 -10.54 -10.39 2.94
C ILE A 6 -9.44 -9.89 2.00
N ALA A 7 -9.71 -8.83 1.23
CA ALA A 7 -8.71 -8.25 0.33
C ALA A 7 -7.46 -7.80 1.09
N LEU A 8 -7.61 -7.05 2.19
CA LEU A 8 -6.49 -6.62 3.03
C LEU A 8 -5.73 -7.80 3.63
N GLY A 9 -6.44 -8.81 4.13
CA GLY A 9 -5.85 -10.04 4.66
C GLY A 9 -5.01 -10.77 3.61
N LEU A 10 -5.52 -10.89 2.38
CA LEU A 10 -4.76 -11.48 1.27
C LEU A 10 -3.50 -10.67 0.96
N VAL A 11 -3.57 -9.34 0.92
CA VAL A 11 -2.39 -8.49 0.69
C VAL A 11 -1.34 -8.68 1.79
N VAL A 12 -1.75 -8.77 3.06
CA VAL A 12 -0.83 -9.09 4.17
C VAL A 12 -0.18 -10.45 3.96
N VAL A 13 -0.96 -11.48 3.65
CA VAL A 13 -0.44 -12.83 3.40
C VAL A 13 0.56 -12.82 2.24
N PHE A 14 0.22 -12.22 1.10
CA PHE A 14 1.13 -12.11 -0.04
C PHE A 14 2.41 -11.36 0.31
N ALA A 15 2.32 -10.23 1.03
CA ALA A 15 3.47 -9.45 1.44
C ALA A 15 4.43 -10.26 2.34
N VAL A 16 3.87 -11.02 3.29
CA VAL A 16 4.64 -11.90 4.18
C VAL A 16 5.26 -13.07 3.40
N LEU A 17 4.51 -13.71 2.51
CA LEU A 17 5.00 -14.82 1.69
C LEU A 17 6.15 -14.37 0.78
N ILE A 18 6.01 -13.26 0.07
CA ILE A 18 7.06 -12.70 -0.79
C ILE A 18 8.29 -12.33 0.03
N THR A 19 8.10 -11.75 1.22
CA THR A 19 9.20 -11.41 2.12
C THR A 19 9.96 -12.66 2.58
N ASN A 20 9.25 -13.73 2.94
CA ASN A 20 9.87 -14.97 3.39
C ASN A 20 10.53 -15.77 2.26
N ALA A 21 10.03 -15.63 1.03
CA ALA A 21 10.63 -16.24 -0.16
C ALA A 21 11.88 -15.50 -0.67
N ARG A 22 12.25 -14.38 -0.04
CA ARG A 22 13.36 -13.52 -0.49
C ARG A 22 14.32 -13.20 0.65
N THR A 23 15.58 -12.96 0.30
CA THR A 23 16.62 -12.54 1.24
C THR A 23 17.25 -11.24 0.78
N SER A 24 17.73 -10.44 1.72
CA SER A 24 18.45 -9.20 1.42
C SER A 24 19.85 -9.29 2.01
N ASP A 25 20.80 -9.75 1.21
CA ASP A 25 22.22 -9.82 1.59
C ASP A 25 22.79 -8.44 1.98
N PRO A 26 23.74 -8.33 2.93
CA PRO A 26 24.37 -7.07 3.29
C PRO A 26 24.91 -6.25 2.11
N SER A 27 25.42 -6.90 1.06
CA SER A 27 25.92 -6.28 -0.19
C SER A 27 24.85 -5.45 -0.93
N LEU A 28 23.56 -5.74 -0.73
CA LEU A 28 22.44 -5.02 -1.35
C LEU A 28 22.10 -3.67 -0.67
N SER A 29 23.00 -3.15 0.18
CA SER A 29 22.80 -1.90 0.94
C SER A 29 22.42 -0.71 0.06
N ARG A 30 23.04 -0.57 -1.12
CA ARG A 30 22.71 0.53 -2.05
C ARG A 30 21.29 0.39 -2.61
N GLN A 31 20.87 -0.82 -2.94
CA GLN A 31 19.53 -1.10 -3.46
C GLN A 31 18.47 -0.90 -2.37
N ARG A 32 18.76 -1.31 -1.12
CA ARG A 32 17.91 -1.02 0.05
C ARG A 32 17.70 0.47 0.26
N LYS A 33 18.76 1.29 0.21
CA LYS A 33 18.65 2.75 0.32
C LYS A 33 17.78 3.35 -0.79
N ARG A 34 17.94 2.88 -2.03
CA ARG A 34 17.09 3.30 -3.16
C ARG A 34 15.63 2.89 -2.96
N ALA A 35 15.37 1.67 -2.49
CA ALA A 35 14.02 1.21 -2.16
C ALA A 35 13.40 2.04 -1.03
N ALA A 36 14.18 2.38 0.01
CA ALA A 36 13.76 3.25 1.09
C ALA A 36 13.42 4.67 0.60
N THR A 37 14.18 5.24 -0.34
CA THR A 37 13.81 6.51 -0.97
C THR A 37 12.45 6.43 -1.67
N ILE A 38 12.20 5.37 -2.45
CA ILE A 38 10.90 5.19 -3.09
C ILE A 38 9.79 4.91 -2.08
N LEU A 39 10.07 4.21 -0.98
CA LEU A 39 9.13 4.01 0.12
C LEU A 39 8.71 5.36 0.74
N ILE A 40 9.65 6.29 0.96
CA ILE A 40 9.33 7.63 1.46
C ILE A 40 8.38 8.36 0.49
N PHE A 41 8.67 8.34 -0.82
CA PHE A 41 7.77 8.90 -1.82
C PHE A 41 6.40 8.23 -1.81
N MET A 42 6.36 6.89 -1.69
CA MET A 42 5.11 6.14 -1.60
C MET A 42 4.28 6.53 -0.37
N ILE A 43 4.91 6.74 0.78
CA ILE A 43 4.23 7.20 2.01
C ILE A 43 3.61 8.58 1.81
N VAL A 44 4.33 9.52 1.18
CA VAL A 44 3.80 10.85 0.87
C VAL A 44 2.59 10.73 -0.06
N VAL A 45 2.71 9.99 -1.16
CA VAL A 45 1.62 9.79 -2.13
C VAL A 45 0.42 9.09 -1.49
N GLN A 46 0.64 8.06 -0.67
CA GLN A 46 -0.41 7.39 0.09
C GLN A 46 -1.09 8.32 1.10
N THR A 47 -0.35 9.23 1.73
CA THR A 47 -0.92 10.24 2.64
C THR A 47 -1.79 11.22 1.86
N VAL A 48 -1.34 11.69 0.69
CA VAL A 48 -2.14 12.55 -0.19
C VAL A 48 -3.40 11.82 -0.67
N HIS A 49 -3.29 10.53 -0.99
CA HIS A 49 -4.42 9.71 -1.39
C HIS A 49 -5.45 9.55 -0.27
N PHE A 50 -5.01 9.21 0.93
CA PHE A 50 -5.86 9.18 2.13
C PHE A 50 -6.55 10.53 2.38
N LEU A 51 -5.86 11.66 2.16
CA LEU A 51 -6.46 12.99 2.31
C LEU A 51 -7.55 13.26 1.26
N GLU A 52 -7.37 12.82 0.01
CA GLU A 52 -8.43 12.89 -1.00
C GLU A 52 -9.63 12.06 -0.57
N GLU A 53 -9.43 10.79 -0.24
CA GLU A 53 -10.48 9.87 0.21
C GLU A 53 -11.25 10.40 1.43
N LEU A 54 -10.54 10.97 2.40
CA LEU A 54 -11.12 11.58 3.59
C LEU A 54 -11.99 12.78 3.24
N ARG A 55 -11.51 13.68 2.38
CA ARG A 55 -12.24 14.90 2.00
C ARG A 55 -13.43 14.63 1.10
N THR A 56 -13.36 13.57 0.31
CA THR A 56 -14.38 13.23 -0.69
C THR A 56 -15.35 12.13 -0.23
N GLY A 57 -15.17 11.62 0.99
CA GLY A 57 -16.15 10.72 1.61
C GLY A 57 -16.01 9.26 1.20
N PHE A 58 -14.80 8.76 0.94
CA PHE A 58 -14.59 7.34 0.63
C PHE A 58 -15.19 6.42 1.72
N HIS A 59 -15.06 6.81 2.99
CA HIS A 59 -15.56 6.02 4.11
C HIS A 59 -17.09 5.85 4.10
N THR A 60 -17.84 6.76 3.47
CA THR A 60 -19.29 6.61 3.26
C THR A 60 -19.61 5.99 1.90
N ALA A 61 -18.87 6.32 0.85
CA ALA A 61 -19.15 5.87 -0.51
C ALA A 61 -18.81 4.39 -0.78
N PHE A 62 -17.73 3.87 -0.22
CA PHE A 62 -17.19 2.56 -0.59
C PHE A 62 -18.06 1.36 -0.18
N GLY A 63 -18.56 1.35 1.05
CA GLY A 63 -19.41 0.27 1.56
C GLY A 63 -20.65 0.03 0.70
N PRO A 64 -21.46 1.08 0.44
CA PRO A 64 -22.70 0.98 -0.33
C PRO A 64 -22.54 0.38 -1.74
N VAL A 65 -21.40 0.57 -2.42
CA VAL A 65 -21.15 -0.05 -3.74
C VAL A 65 -21.25 -1.58 -3.68
N PHE A 66 -20.96 -2.18 -2.54
CA PHE A 66 -21.01 -3.63 -2.32
C PHE A 66 -22.17 -4.08 -1.42
N GLY A 67 -23.19 -3.22 -1.24
CA GLY A 67 -24.31 -3.49 -0.33
C GLY A 67 -23.87 -3.60 1.14
N GLN A 68 -22.79 -2.93 1.52
CA GLN A 68 -22.24 -2.93 2.88
C GLN A 68 -22.52 -1.58 3.57
N PRO A 69 -22.59 -1.55 4.90
CA PRO A 69 -22.70 -0.29 5.63
C PRO A 69 -21.46 0.58 5.43
N GLU A 70 -21.65 1.88 5.64
CA GLU A 70 -20.57 2.87 5.68
C GLU A 70 -19.53 2.51 6.76
N MET A 71 -18.29 2.91 6.53
CA MET A 71 -17.24 2.81 7.52
C MET A 71 -17.32 4.00 8.48
N PRO A 72 -17.38 3.76 9.81
CA PRO A 72 -17.30 4.84 10.78
C PRO A 72 -16.02 5.65 10.59
N LEU A 73 -16.15 6.96 10.52
CA LEU A 73 -15.01 7.87 10.30
C LEU A 73 -13.83 7.62 11.26
N PRO A 74 -14.03 7.40 12.57
CA PRO A 74 -12.91 7.12 13.49
C PRO A 74 -12.15 5.85 13.12
N VAL A 75 -12.84 4.81 12.62
CA VAL A 75 -12.21 3.56 12.19
C VAL A 75 -11.38 3.78 10.92
N PHE A 76 -11.94 4.49 9.93
CA PHE A 76 -11.26 4.82 8.69
C PHE A 76 -9.96 5.62 8.95
N VAL A 77 -10.04 6.64 9.79
CA VAL A 77 -8.89 7.50 10.14
C VAL A 77 -7.87 6.72 10.95
N ALA A 78 -8.29 6.00 12.00
CA ALA A 78 -7.37 5.25 12.85
C ALA A 78 -6.60 4.19 12.05
N PHE A 79 -7.29 3.47 11.15
CA PHE A 79 -6.66 2.49 10.28
C PHE A 79 -5.58 3.10 9.38
N ASN A 80 -5.91 4.18 8.67
CA ASN A 80 -4.97 4.84 7.75
C ASN A 80 -3.78 5.45 8.48
N VAL A 81 -4.00 6.13 9.60
CA VAL A 81 -2.93 6.71 10.42
C VAL A 81 -2.02 5.62 10.97
N LEU A 82 -2.57 4.51 11.48
CA LEU A 82 -1.78 3.38 11.95
C LEU A 82 -0.91 2.79 10.83
N CYS A 83 -1.47 2.61 9.64
CA CYS A 83 -0.72 2.14 8.48
C CYS A 83 0.43 3.10 8.12
N ILE A 84 0.16 4.41 8.06
CA ILE A 84 1.19 5.43 7.78
C ILE A 84 2.32 5.38 8.81
N VAL A 85 2.00 5.26 10.11
CA VAL A 85 3.00 5.12 11.18
C VAL A 85 3.87 3.88 10.98
N ILE A 86 3.26 2.73 10.67
CA ILE A 86 3.98 1.48 10.37
C ILE A 86 4.93 1.66 9.19
N PHE A 87 4.49 2.32 8.11
CA PHE A 87 5.32 2.54 6.92
C PHE A 87 6.47 3.51 7.18
N ILE A 88 6.25 4.57 7.96
CA ILE A 88 7.32 5.47 8.40
C ILE A 88 8.37 4.68 9.20
N ALA A 89 7.94 3.87 10.16
CA ALA A 89 8.85 3.02 10.95
C ALA A 89 9.58 1.97 10.09
N ALA A 90 8.99 1.54 8.97
CA ALA A 90 9.61 0.61 8.04
C ALA A 90 10.78 1.23 7.26
N VAL A 91 10.90 2.55 7.12
CA VAL A 91 11.98 3.20 6.36
C VAL A 91 13.38 2.83 6.89
N PRO A 92 13.74 3.07 8.17
CA PRO A 92 15.03 2.67 8.70
C PRO A 92 15.22 1.14 8.70
N GLY A 93 14.14 0.38 8.96
CA GLY A 93 14.17 -1.08 8.89
C GLY A 93 14.48 -1.60 7.49
N LEU A 94 14.00 -0.93 6.45
CA LEU A 94 14.27 -1.32 5.07
C LEU A 94 15.71 -1.03 4.69
N ILE A 95 16.34 0.00 5.27
CA ILE A 95 17.77 0.28 5.09
C ILE A 95 18.64 -0.80 5.77
N SER A 96 18.25 -1.23 6.97
CA SER A 96 18.97 -2.25 7.75
C SER A 96 18.75 -3.68 7.24
N GLY A 97 17.77 -3.90 6.35
CA GLY A 97 17.47 -5.23 5.81
C GLY A 97 16.46 -6.03 6.63
N SER A 98 15.70 -5.38 7.52
CA SER A 98 14.68 -6.01 8.35
C SER A 98 13.57 -6.65 7.51
N LYS A 99 13.28 -7.94 7.77
CA LYS A 99 12.17 -8.66 7.13
C LYS A 99 10.83 -7.97 7.39
N PHE A 100 10.60 -7.49 8.60
CA PHE A 100 9.35 -6.77 8.92
C PHE A 100 9.17 -5.53 8.03
N ALA A 101 10.23 -4.76 7.83
CA ALA A 101 10.17 -3.58 6.97
C ALA A 101 9.94 -3.93 5.50
N PHE A 102 10.55 -5.02 5.01
CA PHE A 102 10.23 -5.55 3.68
C PHE A 102 8.77 -5.95 3.56
N ALA A 103 8.20 -6.65 4.55
CA ALA A 103 6.80 -7.04 4.54
C ALA A 103 5.87 -5.81 4.52
N ALA A 104 6.14 -4.80 5.35
CA ALA A 104 5.39 -3.55 5.34
C ALA A 104 5.48 -2.81 4.00
N ALA A 105 6.67 -2.73 3.40
CA ALA A 105 6.87 -2.09 2.09
C ALA A 105 6.18 -2.86 0.96
N TRP A 106 6.23 -4.20 0.99
CA TRP A 106 5.49 -5.05 0.06
C TRP A 106 3.99 -4.83 0.18
N PHE A 107 3.46 -4.84 1.40
CA PHE A 107 2.05 -4.59 1.69
C PHE A 107 1.62 -3.24 1.08
N LEU A 108 2.31 -2.15 1.41
CA LEU A 108 1.98 -0.82 0.90
C LEU A 108 2.01 -0.77 -0.63
N SER A 109 3.04 -1.36 -1.24
CA SER A 109 3.19 -1.35 -2.70
C SER A 109 2.09 -2.13 -3.42
N ILE A 110 1.70 -3.30 -2.90
CA ILE A 110 0.64 -4.14 -3.48
C ILE A 110 -0.73 -3.48 -3.27
N ALA A 111 -1.01 -3.02 -2.04
CA ALA A 111 -2.24 -2.29 -1.74
C ALA A 111 -2.37 -1.05 -2.62
N GLY A 112 -1.27 -0.31 -2.82
CA GLY A 112 -1.25 0.85 -3.70
C GLY A 112 -1.57 0.53 -5.15
N VAL A 113 -1.01 -0.55 -5.69
CA VAL A 113 -1.35 -1.03 -7.05
C VAL A 113 -2.82 -1.42 -7.15
N LEU A 114 -3.36 -2.11 -6.15
CA LEU A 114 -4.77 -2.50 -6.11
C LEU A 114 -5.68 -1.27 -6.04
N ASN A 115 -5.37 -0.27 -5.21
CA ASN A 115 -6.10 1.00 -5.18
C ASN A 115 -6.06 1.70 -6.54
N GLY A 116 -4.88 1.76 -7.16
CA GLY A 116 -4.67 2.31 -8.49
C GLY A 116 -5.55 1.72 -9.59
N VAL A 117 -5.97 0.46 -9.43
CA VAL A 117 -6.93 -0.21 -10.33
C VAL A 117 -8.37 -0.03 -9.84
N ALA A 118 -8.61 -0.17 -8.54
CA ALA A 118 -9.94 -0.16 -7.94
C ALA A 118 -10.66 1.17 -8.10
N HIS A 119 -10.02 2.31 -7.85
CA HIS A 119 -10.71 3.61 -7.92
C HIS A 119 -11.19 3.95 -9.35
N PRO A 120 -10.39 3.77 -10.42
CA PRO A 120 -10.90 3.90 -11.78
C PRO A 120 -12.07 2.95 -12.09
N MET A 121 -11.99 1.69 -11.66
CA MET A 121 -13.09 0.74 -11.87
C MET A 121 -14.37 1.16 -11.13
N LEU A 122 -14.24 1.67 -9.90
CA LEU A 122 -15.36 2.18 -9.12
C LEU A 122 -15.97 3.42 -9.76
N ALA A 123 -15.15 4.36 -10.22
CA ALA A 123 -15.61 5.54 -10.95
C ALA A 123 -16.41 5.16 -12.22
N LEU A 124 -15.93 4.17 -12.98
CA LEU A 124 -16.65 3.63 -14.13
C LEU A 124 -17.98 2.97 -13.72
N ALA A 125 -17.97 2.17 -12.65
CA ALA A 125 -19.16 1.47 -12.16
C ALA A 125 -20.23 2.42 -11.60
N THR A 126 -19.82 3.54 -10.99
CA THR A 126 -20.74 4.55 -10.44
C THR A 126 -21.09 5.67 -11.42
N GLY A 127 -20.51 5.66 -12.63
CA GLY A 127 -20.81 6.63 -13.69
C GLY A 127 -20.31 8.05 -13.40
N GLY A 128 -19.27 8.21 -12.58
CA GLY A 128 -18.81 9.53 -12.15
C GLY A 128 -17.54 9.50 -11.30
N TYR A 129 -17.20 10.63 -10.69
CA TYR A 129 -16.08 10.71 -9.77
C TYR A 129 -16.30 9.79 -8.56
N PHE A 130 -15.29 8.99 -8.22
CA PHE A 130 -15.27 8.16 -7.02
C PHE A 130 -14.15 8.64 -6.09
N PRO A 131 -14.37 8.76 -4.77
CA PRO A 131 -13.37 9.22 -3.81
C PRO A 131 -12.02 8.52 -3.97
N GLY A 132 -10.93 9.28 -4.09
CA GLY A 132 -9.57 8.76 -4.30
C GLY A 132 -9.14 8.57 -5.77
N LEU A 133 -10.03 8.83 -6.74
CA LEU A 133 -9.75 8.61 -8.17
C LEU A 133 -8.50 9.35 -8.65
N PHE A 134 -8.33 10.64 -8.34
CA PHE A 134 -7.24 11.42 -8.93
C PHE A 134 -5.86 10.97 -8.43
N THR A 135 -5.74 10.76 -7.13
CA THR A 135 -4.46 10.36 -6.52
C THR A 135 -4.16 8.87 -6.70
N SER A 136 -5.16 8.02 -6.92
CA SER A 136 -4.96 6.57 -7.14
C SER A 136 -4.02 6.27 -8.31
N THR A 137 -3.98 7.11 -9.34
CA THR A 137 -3.05 6.97 -10.47
C THR A 137 -1.59 7.14 -10.04
N LEU A 138 -1.31 8.11 -9.16
CA LEU A 138 0.03 8.31 -8.61
C LEU A 138 0.41 7.15 -7.66
N VAL A 139 -0.53 6.72 -6.83
CA VAL A 139 -0.36 5.55 -5.95
C VAL A 139 -0.01 4.30 -6.76
N PHE A 140 -0.66 4.08 -7.90
CA PHE A 140 -0.38 2.98 -8.83
C PHE A 140 1.07 3.01 -9.33
N ILE A 141 1.48 4.15 -9.89
CA ILE A 141 2.80 4.32 -10.52
C ILE A 141 3.89 4.14 -9.47
N VAL A 142 3.78 4.81 -8.32
CA VAL A 142 4.79 4.73 -7.26
C VAL A 142 4.79 3.35 -6.60
N GLY A 143 3.62 2.70 -6.48
CA GLY A 143 3.49 1.32 -6.02
C GLY A 143 4.26 0.34 -6.92
N LEU A 144 4.10 0.42 -8.25
CA LEU A 144 4.87 -0.38 -9.20
C LEU A 144 6.37 -0.11 -9.12
N LEU A 145 6.77 1.17 -9.04
CA LEU A 145 8.17 1.53 -8.87
C LEU A 145 8.76 0.95 -7.58
N LEU A 146 8.00 0.99 -6.47
CA LEU A 146 8.42 0.42 -5.20
C LEU A 146 8.60 -1.11 -5.31
N ILE A 147 7.66 -1.82 -5.93
CA ILE A 147 7.78 -3.27 -6.22
C ILE A 147 9.10 -3.55 -6.96
N LEU A 148 9.40 -2.80 -8.02
CA LEU A 148 10.62 -2.99 -8.80
C LEU A 148 11.87 -2.76 -7.94
N ARG A 149 11.88 -1.76 -7.05
CA ARG A 149 13.01 -1.52 -6.13
C ARG A 149 13.13 -2.58 -5.06
N LEU A 150 12.02 -3.08 -4.50
CA LEU A 150 12.02 -4.16 -3.52
C LEU A 150 12.57 -5.47 -4.13
N LYS A 151 12.24 -5.75 -5.40
CA LYS A 151 12.82 -6.88 -6.16
C LYS A 151 14.32 -6.72 -6.39
N GLN A 152 14.84 -5.50 -6.51
CA GLN A 152 16.28 -5.24 -6.65
C GLN A 152 17.01 -5.27 -5.30
N ALA A 153 16.30 -4.92 -4.22
CA ALA A 153 16.83 -4.88 -2.85
C ALA A 153 16.79 -6.25 -2.15
N SER A 154 16.31 -7.29 -2.82
CA SER A 154 16.25 -8.66 -2.30
C SER A 154 16.36 -9.67 -3.44
N SER A 155 16.93 -10.84 -3.20
CA SER A 155 16.98 -11.95 -4.16
C SER A 155 16.02 -13.07 -3.75
N PRO A 156 15.49 -13.87 -4.69
CA PRO A 156 14.84 -15.13 -4.34
C PRO A 156 15.77 -15.99 -3.48
N PHE A 157 15.20 -16.73 -2.53
CA PHE A 157 15.96 -17.70 -1.76
C PHE A 157 16.49 -18.79 -2.70
N SER A 158 17.81 -18.85 -2.93
CA SER A 158 18.45 -20.00 -3.57
C SER A 158 18.60 -21.10 -2.53
N ARG A 159 17.92 -22.22 -2.74
CA ARG A 159 18.16 -23.45 -1.96
C ARG A 159 19.54 -24.01 -2.27
#